data_AF-A0A1I0Y4W7-F1
#
_entry.id   AF-A0A1I0Y4W7-F1
#
_cell.length_a   1.000
_cell.length_b   1.000
_cell.length_c   1.000
_cell.angle_alpha   90.00
_cell.angle_beta   90.00
_cell.angle_gamma   90.00
#
_symmetry.space_group_name_H-M   'P 1'
#
loop_
_entity.id
_entity.type
_entity.pdbx_description
1 polymer ?
#
loop_
_entity_poly.entity_id
_entity_poly.type
_entity_poly.pdbx_seq_one_letter_code
_entity_poly.pdbx_strand_id
1 'polypeptide(L)'
;MAMVDLTVRGAGIFGLSIAWACLRRGASVRIIDPGGPGAGASGGIVGALAPHVPENWNEKKAFQFESLMMAEEFWGGVDAASGLSSGYARLGRLQPIADEAALAMAQARAASAASLWKGQAIWRVISAEQVGAWAPQSPTGLLIEDSLSGRLHPRKACASLAAALTARGVEIRPMAEDEGRIVHATGWQGLLELNDASRRPMGNGVKGQAALFDYDAGDCPQLFADALHIVPHADGTVAVGSTSERDFASPDSTDGALDDVIFRAQQAFPVLRDAPILERWAGVRPRSRSRAPMLGQHPQRAGEFIANGGFKIGFGMAPKVAQVMADLILEGRDAIPEGFRPEASL
;
A
#
# COMPACT_ATOMS: atom_id res chain seq x y z
N MET A 1 17.44 -31.98 -3.20
CA MET A 1 16.93 -30.66 -2.79
C MET A 1 15.47 -30.85 -2.39
N ALA A 2 15.01 -30.25 -1.30
CA ALA A 2 13.58 -30.30 -0.96
C ALA A 2 12.78 -29.63 -2.09
N MET A 3 11.68 -30.26 -2.51
CA MET A 3 10.80 -29.75 -3.56
C MET A 3 10.21 -28.40 -3.14
N VAL A 4 10.18 -27.41 -4.04
CA VAL A 4 9.54 -26.11 -3.78
C VAL A 4 8.03 -26.25 -3.94
N ASP A 5 7.26 -25.82 -2.94
CA ASP A 5 5.79 -25.87 -2.97
C ASP A 5 5.21 -24.69 -3.75
N LEU A 6 5.85 -23.52 -3.67
CA LEU A 6 5.40 -22.27 -4.27
C LEU A 6 6.55 -21.45 -4.88
N THR A 7 6.41 -21.11 -6.16
CA THR A 7 7.17 -20.05 -6.82
C THR A 7 6.35 -18.76 -6.88
N VAL A 8 6.92 -17.68 -6.36
CA VAL A 8 6.37 -16.32 -6.44
C VAL A 8 7.14 -15.51 -7.48
N ARG A 9 6.47 -15.07 -8.54
CA ARG A 9 7.03 -14.15 -9.53
C ARG A 9 6.71 -12.71 -9.15
N GLY A 10 7.73 -11.95 -8.76
CA GLY A 10 7.62 -10.57 -8.29
C GLY A 10 7.87 -10.46 -6.78
N ALA A 11 8.85 -9.65 -6.40
CA ALA A 11 9.28 -9.35 -5.05
C ALA A 11 8.81 -7.94 -4.63
N GLY A 12 7.65 -7.51 -5.13
CA GLY A 12 6.90 -6.37 -4.60
C GLY A 12 6.08 -6.76 -3.36
N ILE A 13 5.32 -5.80 -2.81
CA ILE A 13 4.60 -5.99 -1.55
C ILE A 13 3.65 -7.20 -1.56
N PHE A 14 2.91 -7.45 -2.65
CA PHE A 14 2.02 -8.62 -2.74
C PHE A 14 2.80 -9.93 -2.82
N GLY A 15 3.85 -10.02 -3.63
CA GLY A 15 4.62 -11.25 -3.74
C GLY A 15 5.36 -11.58 -2.44
N LEU A 16 6.03 -10.59 -1.83
CA LEU A 16 6.71 -10.76 -0.55
C LEU A 16 5.75 -11.13 0.57
N SER A 17 4.56 -10.51 0.66
CA SER A 17 3.59 -10.82 1.71
C SER A 17 2.97 -12.21 1.54
N ILE A 18 2.66 -12.62 0.31
CA ILE A 18 2.16 -13.98 0.00
C ILE A 18 3.22 -15.03 0.34
N ALA A 19 4.47 -14.80 -0.08
CA ALA A 19 5.59 -15.67 0.27
C ALA A 19 5.71 -15.83 1.79
N TRP A 20 5.62 -14.72 2.53
CA TRP A 20 5.70 -14.73 4.00
C TRP A 20 4.56 -15.52 4.64
N ALA A 21 3.32 -15.33 4.18
CA ALA A 21 2.17 -16.05 4.69
C ALA A 21 2.24 -17.56 4.39
N CYS A 22 2.66 -17.96 3.19
CA CYS A 22 2.84 -19.37 2.82
C CYS A 22 3.98 -20.03 3.62
N LEU A 23 5.12 -19.35 3.75
CA LEU A 23 6.25 -19.83 4.54
C LEU A 23 5.87 -20.04 6.01
N ARG A 24 5.09 -19.14 6.61
CA ARG A 24 4.58 -19.28 7.97
C ARG A 24 3.67 -20.51 8.17
N ARG A 25 3.11 -21.06 7.09
CA ARG A 25 2.30 -22.29 7.08
C ARG A 25 3.11 -23.54 6.74
N GLY A 26 4.43 -23.41 6.65
CA GLY A 26 5.35 -24.54 6.44
C GLY A 26 5.64 -24.85 4.97
N ALA A 27 5.14 -24.06 4.01
CA ALA A 27 5.48 -24.25 2.61
C ALA A 27 6.93 -23.84 2.31
N SER A 28 7.59 -24.61 1.45
CA SER A 28 8.85 -24.22 0.81
C SER A 28 8.59 -23.21 -0.30
N VAL A 29 9.21 -22.04 -0.23
CA VAL A 29 8.94 -20.91 -1.15
C VAL A 29 10.21 -20.50 -1.90
N ARG A 30 10.08 -20.21 -3.19
CA ARG A 30 11.07 -19.51 -4.01
C ARG A 30 10.49 -18.20 -4.52
N ILE A 31 11.31 -17.15 -4.57
CA ILE A 31 10.92 -15.87 -5.16
C ILE A 31 11.81 -15.57 -6.36
N ILE A 32 11.19 -15.15 -7.46
CA ILE A 32 11.86 -14.75 -8.69
C ILE A 32 11.45 -13.32 -9.02
N ASP A 33 12.41 -12.40 -9.01
CA ASP A 33 12.19 -11.01 -9.44
C ASP A 33 13.48 -10.44 -10.07
N PRO A 34 13.46 -10.04 -11.36
CA PRO A 34 14.65 -9.55 -12.06
C PRO A 34 15.21 -8.24 -11.48
N GLY A 35 14.37 -7.40 -10.87
CA GLY A 35 14.79 -6.17 -10.20
C GLY A 35 15.14 -6.37 -8.72
N GLY A 36 14.70 -7.48 -8.12
CA GLY A 36 14.86 -7.76 -6.70
C GLY A 36 13.80 -7.09 -5.81
N PRO A 37 13.91 -7.24 -4.48
CA PRO A 37 12.88 -6.81 -3.55
C PRO A 37 12.56 -5.31 -3.65
N GLY A 38 11.30 -5.00 -3.87
CA GLY A 38 10.81 -3.63 -3.91
C GLY A 38 11.27 -2.81 -5.12
N ALA A 39 11.88 -3.38 -6.16
CA ALA A 39 12.42 -2.61 -7.29
C ALA A 39 11.37 -1.87 -8.14
N GLY A 40 10.10 -2.29 -8.07
CA GLY A 40 8.98 -1.63 -8.74
C GLY A 40 8.26 -0.59 -7.86
N ALA A 41 6.94 -0.48 -8.03
CA ALA A 41 6.11 0.47 -7.28
C ALA A 41 6.21 0.36 -5.74
N SER A 42 6.62 -0.81 -5.24
CA SER A 42 6.74 -1.06 -3.79
C SER A 42 7.98 -0.39 -3.18
N GLY A 43 8.96 0.00 -4.00
CA GLY A 43 10.15 0.76 -3.58
C GLY A 43 9.90 2.27 -3.49
N GLY A 44 8.64 2.69 -3.49
CA GLY A 44 8.27 4.09 -3.26
C GLY A 44 8.60 4.58 -1.85
N ILE A 45 8.26 5.84 -1.61
CA ILE A 45 8.57 6.51 -0.35
C ILE A 45 7.35 6.89 0.47
N VAL A 46 6.13 6.99 -0.09
CA VAL A 46 5.00 7.61 0.64
C VAL A 46 4.46 6.78 1.81
N GLY A 47 4.16 5.49 1.62
CA GLY A 47 3.82 4.62 2.77
C GLY A 47 2.53 4.92 3.55
N ALA A 48 1.56 5.62 2.95
CA ALA A 48 0.25 5.88 3.56
C ALA A 48 -0.64 4.62 3.57
N LEU A 49 -1.09 4.18 4.75
CA LEU A 49 -2.07 3.09 4.92
C LEU A 49 -3.37 3.69 5.45
N ALA A 50 -4.16 4.28 4.55
CA ALA A 50 -5.42 4.93 4.90
C ALA A 50 -6.64 4.04 4.62
N PRO A 51 -7.64 4.00 5.52
CA PRO A 51 -8.90 3.32 5.25
C PRO A 51 -9.73 4.10 4.21
N HIS A 52 -10.59 3.39 3.52
CA HIS A 52 -11.73 4.00 2.85
C HIS A 52 -12.61 4.75 3.87
N VAL A 53 -13.21 5.85 3.42
CA VAL A 53 -14.19 6.61 4.19
C VAL A 53 -15.31 5.66 4.67
N PRO A 54 -15.72 5.72 5.95
CA PRO A 54 -16.70 4.82 6.55
C PRO A 54 -18.14 5.16 6.15
N GLU A 55 -18.41 5.11 4.84
CA GLU A 55 -19.72 5.31 4.20
C GLU A 55 -19.84 4.32 3.05
N ASN A 56 -21.03 4.10 2.48
CA ASN A 56 -21.23 3.23 1.31
C ASN A 56 -20.45 1.90 1.43
N TRP A 57 -20.69 1.19 2.54
CA TRP A 57 -19.91 0.02 2.92
C TRP A 57 -20.12 -1.13 1.93
N ASN A 58 -19.04 -1.84 1.60
CA ASN A 58 -19.06 -2.97 0.68
C ASN A 58 -17.91 -3.92 1.02
N GLU A 59 -17.86 -5.08 0.35
CA GLU A 59 -16.86 -6.12 0.60
C GLU A 59 -15.42 -5.61 0.45
N LYS A 60 -15.16 -4.71 -0.50
CA LYS A 60 -13.83 -4.11 -0.67
C LYS A 60 -13.40 -3.30 0.56
N LYS A 61 -14.31 -2.50 1.11
CA LYS A 61 -14.04 -1.70 2.32
C LYS A 61 -13.89 -2.58 3.55
N ALA A 62 -14.73 -3.61 3.67
CA ALA A 62 -14.62 -4.61 4.73
C ALA A 62 -13.26 -5.34 4.67
N PHE A 63 -12.85 -5.79 3.48
CA PHE A 63 -11.56 -6.44 3.27
C PHE A 63 -10.38 -5.51 3.64
N GLN A 64 -10.43 -4.25 3.21
CA GLN A 64 -9.39 -3.29 3.56
C GLN A 64 -9.35 -3.03 5.07
N PHE A 65 -10.50 -2.87 5.72
CA PHE A 65 -10.59 -2.71 7.17
C PHE A 65 -9.96 -3.89 7.91
N GLU A 66 -10.31 -5.12 7.55
CA GLU A 66 -9.70 -6.33 8.13
C GLU A 66 -8.18 -6.33 7.93
N SER A 67 -7.71 -5.98 6.73
CA SER A 67 -6.28 -5.90 6.44
C SER A 67 -5.53 -4.87 7.29
N LEU A 68 -6.12 -3.70 7.53
CA LEU A 68 -5.54 -2.66 8.40
C LEU A 68 -5.55 -3.09 9.86
N MET A 69 -6.57 -3.81 10.31
CA MET A 69 -6.61 -4.39 11.66
C MET A 69 -5.55 -5.48 11.86
N MET A 70 -5.24 -6.25 10.81
CA MET A 70 -4.17 -7.26 10.84
C MET A 70 -2.76 -6.66 10.79
N ALA A 71 -2.62 -5.40 10.38
CA ALA A 71 -1.32 -4.85 10.00
C ALA A 71 -0.33 -4.77 11.15
N GLU A 72 -0.78 -4.45 12.37
CA GLU A 72 0.09 -4.34 13.54
C GLU A 72 0.76 -5.68 13.90
N GLU A 73 -0.03 -6.75 14.00
CA GLU A 73 0.51 -8.09 14.24
C GLU A 73 1.35 -8.58 13.05
N PHE A 74 0.89 -8.33 11.82
CA PHE A 74 1.59 -8.75 10.61
C PHE A 74 3.00 -8.14 10.54
N TRP A 75 3.12 -6.82 10.64
CA TRP A 75 4.41 -6.13 10.54
C TRP A 75 5.28 -6.39 11.77
N GLY A 76 4.71 -6.47 12.97
CA GLY A 76 5.44 -6.87 14.17
C GLY A 76 6.07 -8.27 14.03
N GLY A 77 5.34 -9.22 13.45
CA GLY A 77 5.86 -10.56 13.16
C GLY A 77 6.94 -10.59 12.08
N VAL A 78 6.82 -9.74 11.05
CA VAL A 78 7.86 -9.58 10.01
C VAL A 78 9.13 -8.98 10.62
N ASP A 79 9.01 -7.88 11.35
CA ASP A 79 10.13 -7.14 11.92
C ASP A 79 10.86 -7.97 12.99
N ALA A 80 10.13 -8.75 13.80
CA ALA A 80 10.72 -9.70 14.73
C ALA A 80 11.50 -10.83 14.01
N ALA A 81 11.04 -11.29 12.85
CA ALA A 81 11.71 -12.34 12.09
C ALA A 81 12.90 -11.84 11.26
N SER A 82 12.86 -10.57 10.82
CA SER A 82 13.91 -9.96 10.02
C SER A 82 15.01 -9.31 10.87
N GLY A 83 14.70 -8.88 12.09
CA GLY A 83 15.55 -7.99 12.88
C GLY A 83 15.63 -6.56 12.32
N LEU A 84 14.80 -6.22 11.33
CA LEU A 84 14.73 -4.91 10.69
C LEU A 84 13.39 -4.23 11.01
N SER A 85 13.35 -2.91 10.95
CA SER A 85 12.10 -2.16 11.09
C SER A 85 11.47 -1.89 9.73
N SER A 86 10.22 -2.29 9.56
CA SER A 86 9.35 -1.86 8.44
C SER A 86 8.99 -0.37 8.52
N GLY A 87 9.17 0.22 9.70
CA GLY A 87 8.64 1.53 10.04
C GLY A 87 7.12 1.54 10.18
N TYR A 88 6.45 0.40 10.37
CA TYR A 88 4.99 0.40 10.58
C TYR A 88 4.61 1.01 11.94
N ALA A 89 3.58 1.86 11.95
CA ALA A 89 2.83 2.22 13.15
C ALA A 89 1.42 2.70 12.78
N ARG A 90 0.46 2.46 13.67
CA ARG A 90 -0.91 2.97 13.56
C ARG A 90 -1.08 4.25 14.37
N LEU A 91 -0.65 5.36 13.78
CA LEU A 91 -0.65 6.68 14.41
C LEU A 91 -1.84 7.55 13.98
N GLY A 92 -2.74 7.03 13.14
CA GLY A 92 -3.90 7.75 12.66
C GLY A 92 -3.60 8.73 11.53
N ARG A 93 -4.61 9.53 11.17
CA ARG A 93 -4.56 10.55 10.11
C ARG A 93 -5.35 11.79 10.47
N LEU A 94 -4.83 12.95 10.06
CA LEU A 94 -5.50 14.24 10.17
C LEU A 94 -5.87 14.81 8.78
N GLN A 95 -7.07 15.40 8.69
CA GLN A 95 -7.56 16.05 7.47
C GLN A 95 -8.18 17.41 7.82
N PRO A 96 -7.84 18.50 7.12
CA PRO A 96 -8.45 19.79 7.37
C PRO A 96 -9.92 19.82 6.93
N ILE A 97 -10.76 20.49 7.72
CA ILE A 97 -12.15 20.76 7.37
C ILE A 97 -12.23 22.13 6.68
N ALA A 98 -12.70 22.13 5.43
CA ALA A 98 -12.70 23.31 4.57
C ALA A 98 -13.83 24.30 4.88
N ASP A 99 -15.01 23.81 5.23
CA ASP A 99 -16.22 24.61 5.42
C ASP A 99 -17.24 23.91 6.35
N GLU A 100 -18.36 24.58 6.62
CA GLU A 100 -19.44 24.06 7.47
C GLU A 100 -20.09 22.78 6.91
N ALA A 101 -20.16 22.64 5.58
CA ALA A 101 -20.74 21.44 4.96
C ALA A 101 -19.83 20.23 5.17
N ALA A 102 -18.52 20.40 5.03
CA ALA A 102 -17.51 19.39 5.34
C ALA A 102 -17.52 19.02 6.83
N LEU A 103 -17.74 20.00 7.72
CA LEU A 103 -17.89 19.74 9.15
C LEU A 103 -19.10 18.86 9.46
N ALA A 104 -20.27 19.18 8.90
CA ALA A 104 -21.49 18.39 9.10
C ALA A 104 -21.31 16.95 8.59
N MET A 105 -20.69 16.77 7.42
CA MET A 105 -20.35 15.45 6.89
C MET A 105 -19.38 14.70 7.81
N ALA A 106 -18.34 15.37 8.32
CA ALA A 106 -17.37 14.76 9.22
C ALA A 106 -18.01 14.28 10.53
N GLN A 107 -18.94 15.05 11.09
CA GLN A 107 -19.67 14.69 12.31
C GLN A 107 -20.62 13.52 12.06
N ALA A 108 -21.37 13.52 10.95
CA ALA A 108 -22.24 12.40 10.58
C ALA A 108 -21.45 11.09 10.41
N ARG A 109 -20.23 11.17 9.88
CA ARG A 109 -19.33 10.02 9.71
C ARG A 109 -18.86 9.39 11.01
N ALA A 110 -18.82 10.13 12.12
CA ALA A 110 -18.40 9.56 13.40
C ALA A 110 -19.30 8.38 13.84
N ALA A 111 -20.62 8.51 13.64
CA ALA A 111 -21.57 7.44 13.94
C ALA A 111 -21.39 6.22 13.01
N SER A 112 -21.25 6.46 11.71
CA SER A 112 -21.00 5.38 10.73
C SER A 112 -19.66 4.68 11.00
N ALA A 113 -18.62 5.42 11.37
CA ALA A 113 -17.32 4.85 11.72
C ALA A 113 -17.41 3.95 12.95
N ALA A 114 -18.09 4.38 14.02
CA ALA A 114 -18.26 3.56 15.23
C ALA A 114 -18.90 2.20 14.91
N SER A 115 -19.91 2.17 14.04
CA SER A 115 -20.58 0.94 13.59
C SER A 115 -19.71 0.11 12.64
N LEU A 116 -19.24 0.71 11.54
CA LEU A 116 -18.54 0.01 10.46
C LEU A 116 -17.13 -0.44 10.85
N TRP A 117 -16.46 0.30 11.73
CA TRP A 117 -15.17 -0.10 12.32
C TRP A 117 -15.34 -0.89 13.62
N LYS A 118 -16.57 -1.25 13.99
CA LYS A 118 -16.89 -2.15 15.10
C LYS A 118 -16.28 -1.69 16.45
N GLY A 119 -16.19 -0.38 16.66
CA GLY A 119 -15.55 0.22 17.84
C GLY A 119 -14.03 0.02 17.95
N GLN A 120 -13.36 -0.50 16.92
CA GLN A 120 -11.91 -0.79 16.95
C GLN A 120 -11.03 0.39 16.52
N ALA A 121 -11.65 1.44 15.98
CA ALA A 121 -10.98 2.68 15.62
C ALA A 121 -11.95 3.87 15.75
N ILE A 122 -11.37 5.05 15.89
CA ILE A 122 -12.08 6.29 16.17
C ILE A 122 -12.09 7.16 14.92
N TRP A 123 -13.22 7.83 14.68
CA TRP A 123 -13.36 8.97 13.78
C TRP A 123 -13.96 10.11 14.57
N ARG A 124 -13.29 11.25 14.65
CA ARG A 124 -13.80 12.42 15.37
C ARG A 124 -13.34 13.73 14.75
N VAL A 125 -14.00 14.81 15.16
CA VAL A 125 -13.58 16.18 14.85
C VAL A 125 -12.84 16.74 16.06
N ILE A 126 -11.67 17.31 15.84
CA ILE A 126 -10.82 17.95 16.87
C ILE A 126 -10.46 19.37 16.45
N SER A 127 -10.04 20.20 17.41
CA SER A 127 -9.43 21.50 17.10
C SER A 127 -8.00 21.31 16.61
N ALA A 128 -7.60 22.06 15.57
CA ALA A 128 -6.23 22.08 15.07
C ALA A 128 -5.22 22.50 16.16
N GLU A 129 -5.65 23.31 17.13
CA GLU A 129 -4.81 23.74 18.26
C GLU A 129 -4.34 22.56 19.13
N GLN A 130 -5.12 21.47 19.20
CA GLN A 130 -4.76 20.27 19.97
C GLN A 130 -3.57 19.50 19.38
N VAL A 131 -3.32 19.68 18.08
CA VAL A 131 -2.23 19.01 17.34
C VAL A 131 -0.94 19.84 17.37
N GLY A 132 -1.06 21.16 17.50
CA GLY A 132 0.08 22.07 17.51
C GLY A 132 0.72 22.25 16.14
N ALA A 133 2.06 22.28 16.08
CA ALA A 133 2.79 22.64 14.85
C ALA A 133 2.55 21.68 13.67
N TRP A 134 2.19 20.43 13.94
CA TRP A 134 1.93 19.42 12.89
C TRP A 134 0.54 19.55 12.25
N ALA A 135 -0.32 20.44 12.74
CA ALA A 135 -1.66 20.62 12.19
C ALA A 135 -1.64 21.09 10.72
N PRO A 136 -2.45 20.49 9.82
CA PRO A 136 -2.71 21.07 8.50
C PRO A 136 -3.35 22.45 8.66
N GLN A 137 -3.14 23.33 7.68
CA GLN A 137 -3.98 24.52 7.57
C GLN A 137 -5.45 24.12 7.34
N SER A 138 -6.35 24.59 8.21
CA SER A 138 -7.78 24.41 8.10
C SER A 138 -8.50 25.76 8.19
N PRO A 139 -9.33 26.13 7.20
CA PRO A 139 -10.12 27.37 7.26
C PRO A 139 -11.06 27.46 8.47
N THR A 140 -11.56 26.32 8.96
CA THR A 140 -12.46 26.26 10.11
C THR A 140 -11.73 26.15 11.45
N GLY A 141 -10.42 25.94 11.44
CA GLY A 141 -9.64 25.57 12.63
C GLY A 141 -9.93 24.15 13.13
N LEU A 142 -10.70 23.35 12.39
CA LEU A 142 -11.12 22.00 12.77
C LEU A 142 -10.53 20.94 11.85
N LEU A 143 -10.21 19.78 12.43
CA LEU A 143 -9.63 18.65 11.74
C LEU A 143 -10.49 17.40 11.94
N ILE A 144 -10.52 16.54 10.93
CA ILE A 144 -10.95 15.15 11.07
C ILE A 144 -9.74 14.35 11.55
N GLU A 145 -9.90 13.59 12.62
CA GLU A 145 -8.95 12.58 13.07
C GLU A 145 -9.55 11.19 12.87
N ASP A 146 -8.81 10.31 12.18
CA ASP A 146 -9.07 8.87 12.20
C ASP A 146 -7.91 8.08 12.80
N SER A 147 -8.20 7.12 13.68
CA SER A 147 -7.17 6.30 14.36
C SER A 147 -6.85 4.99 13.64
N LEU A 148 -7.57 4.68 12.56
CA LEU A 148 -7.38 3.42 11.80
C LEU A 148 -6.19 3.52 10.83
N SER A 149 -5.89 4.72 10.34
CA SER A 149 -4.76 4.97 9.47
C SER A 149 -3.43 4.57 10.11
N GLY A 150 -2.55 3.99 9.31
CA GLY A 150 -1.15 3.75 9.67
C GLY A 150 -0.18 4.34 8.66
N ARG A 151 1.09 4.30 9.03
CA ARG A 151 2.24 4.65 8.20
C ARG A 151 3.24 3.51 8.18
N LEU A 152 4.03 3.44 7.12
CA LEU A 152 5.28 2.66 7.05
C LEU A 152 6.27 3.31 6.09
N HIS A 153 7.53 2.86 6.06
CA HIS A 153 8.44 3.22 4.98
C HIS A 153 8.46 2.10 3.93
N PRO A 154 7.95 2.30 2.69
CA PRO A 154 7.73 1.18 1.75
C PRO A 154 8.99 0.37 1.40
N ARG A 155 10.12 1.04 1.16
CA ARG A 155 11.42 0.37 0.95
C ARG A 155 11.83 -0.48 2.15
N LYS A 156 11.80 0.08 3.36
CA LYS A 156 12.16 -0.64 4.59
C LYS A 156 11.21 -1.79 4.88
N ALA A 157 9.91 -1.62 4.61
CA ALA A 157 8.92 -2.70 4.71
C ALA A 157 9.23 -3.86 3.73
N CYS A 158 9.59 -3.56 2.48
CA CYS A 158 10.03 -4.59 1.53
C CYS A 158 11.34 -5.25 1.96
N ALA A 159 12.30 -4.47 2.46
CA ALA A 159 13.58 -4.99 2.97
C ALA A 159 13.37 -5.91 4.18
N SER A 160 12.51 -5.50 5.12
CA SER A 160 12.15 -6.30 6.29
C SER A 160 11.50 -7.62 5.89
N LEU A 161 10.53 -7.60 4.97
CA LEU A 161 9.94 -8.84 4.43
C LEU A 161 10.98 -9.75 3.76
N ALA A 162 11.81 -9.19 2.88
CA ALA A 162 12.86 -9.95 2.19
C ALA A 162 13.87 -10.57 3.17
N ALA A 163 14.26 -9.82 4.20
CA ALA A 163 15.15 -10.31 5.25
C ALA A 163 14.48 -11.41 6.11
N ALA A 164 13.21 -11.25 6.51
CA ALA A 164 12.46 -12.28 7.23
C ALA A 164 12.35 -13.60 6.46
N LEU A 165 12.15 -13.51 5.14
CA LEU A 165 12.11 -14.65 4.23
C LEU A 165 13.50 -15.31 4.12
N THR A 166 14.54 -14.51 3.89
CA THR A 166 15.93 -14.99 3.74
C THR A 166 16.45 -15.63 5.03
N ALA A 167 16.12 -15.08 6.20
CA ALA A 167 16.47 -15.63 7.51
C ALA A 167 15.90 -17.04 7.74
N ARG A 168 14.88 -17.42 6.96
CA ARG A 168 14.27 -18.75 6.97
C ARG A 168 14.62 -19.59 5.74
N GLY A 169 15.65 -19.20 4.99
CA GLY A 169 16.20 -19.96 3.87
C GLY A 169 15.46 -19.78 2.54
N VAL A 170 14.54 -18.82 2.41
CA VAL A 170 13.92 -18.50 1.11
C VAL A 170 14.93 -17.75 0.24
N GLU A 171 15.11 -18.24 -0.98
CA GLU A 171 15.96 -17.59 -1.97
C GLU A 171 15.14 -16.60 -2.82
N ILE A 172 15.69 -15.39 -2.99
CA ILE A 172 15.18 -14.38 -3.91
C ILE A 172 16.18 -14.27 -5.06
N ARG A 173 15.80 -14.76 -6.25
CA ARG A 173 16.70 -14.82 -7.42
C ARG A 173 16.20 -13.90 -8.54
N PRO A 174 17.11 -13.30 -9.34
CA PRO A 174 16.70 -12.54 -10.52
C PRO A 174 16.11 -13.42 -11.61
N MET A 175 16.56 -14.67 -11.68
CA MET A 175 16.11 -15.66 -12.66
C MET A 175 16.27 -17.07 -12.07
N ALA A 176 15.26 -17.91 -12.28
CA ALA A 176 15.27 -19.34 -11.98
C ALA A 176 14.13 -20.02 -12.76
N GLU A 177 14.13 -21.34 -12.79
CA GLU A 177 12.97 -22.10 -13.27
C GLU A 177 11.85 -22.07 -12.22
N ASP A 178 10.61 -22.08 -12.71
CA ASP A 178 9.44 -22.22 -11.86
C ASP A 178 9.34 -23.65 -11.32
N GLU A 179 8.93 -23.77 -10.07
CA GLU A 179 8.74 -25.05 -9.38
C GLU A 179 7.54 -24.96 -8.44
N GLY A 180 6.76 -26.05 -8.35
CA GLY A 180 5.54 -26.09 -7.54
C GLY A 180 4.39 -25.25 -8.13
N ARG A 181 3.53 -24.72 -7.25
CA ARG A 181 2.47 -23.78 -7.62
C ARG A 181 3.09 -22.42 -7.97
N ILE A 182 2.49 -21.66 -8.88
CA ILE A 182 3.06 -20.37 -9.36
C ILE A 182 2.07 -19.25 -9.07
N VAL A 183 2.54 -18.15 -8.47
CA VAL A 183 1.77 -16.90 -8.31
C VAL A 183 2.48 -15.72 -8.96
N HIS A 184 1.75 -14.97 -9.78
CA HIS A 184 2.23 -13.78 -10.48
C HIS A 184 1.85 -12.50 -9.74
N ALA A 185 2.84 -11.80 -9.21
CA ALA A 185 2.75 -10.50 -8.57
C ALA A 185 3.67 -9.47 -9.26
N THR A 186 3.64 -9.48 -10.60
CA THR A 186 4.63 -8.86 -11.50
C THR A 186 4.39 -7.38 -11.82
N GLY A 187 3.55 -6.70 -11.05
CA GLY A 187 3.35 -5.26 -11.19
C GLY A 187 2.71 -4.84 -12.51
N TRP A 188 2.99 -3.61 -12.96
CA TRP A 188 2.27 -3.02 -14.10
C TRP A 188 2.69 -3.64 -15.43
N GLN A 189 3.91 -4.15 -15.53
CA GLN A 189 4.38 -4.91 -16.69
C GLN A 189 3.55 -6.18 -16.89
N GLY A 190 3.29 -6.94 -15.82
CA GLY A 190 2.39 -8.09 -15.89
C GLY A 190 0.96 -7.73 -16.31
N LEU A 191 0.47 -6.53 -15.95
CA LEU A 191 -0.83 -6.07 -16.44
C LEU A 191 -0.81 -5.73 -17.93
N LEU A 192 0.32 -5.27 -18.47
CA LEU A 192 0.47 -5.05 -19.90
C LEU A 192 0.52 -6.37 -20.67
N GLU A 193 1.28 -7.36 -20.18
CA GLU A 193 1.31 -8.71 -20.77
C GLU A 193 -0.09 -9.34 -20.84
N LEU A 194 -0.92 -9.16 -19.80
CA LEU A 194 -2.31 -9.62 -19.81
C LEU A 194 -3.15 -8.94 -20.89
N ASN A 195 -2.85 -7.69 -21.26
CA ASN A 195 -3.60 -6.99 -22.30
C ASN A 195 -3.35 -7.59 -23.68
N ASP A 196 -2.13 -8.06 -23.97
CA ASP A 196 -1.76 -8.59 -25.29
C ASP A 196 -2.58 -9.84 -25.67
N ALA A 197 -2.94 -10.64 -24.67
CA ALA A 197 -3.74 -11.86 -24.84
C ALA A 197 -5.24 -11.66 -24.54
N SER A 198 -5.70 -10.43 -24.32
CA SER A 198 -7.10 -10.12 -23.96
C SER A 198 -7.80 -9.25 -25.02
N ARG A 199 -9.10 -9.45 -25.21
CA ARG A 199 -9.92 -8.61 -26.10
C ARG A 199 -10.10 -7.17 -25.60
N ARG A 200 -9.90 -6.96 -24.29
CA ARG A 200 -10.03 -5.67 -23.61
C ARG A 200 -8.87 -5.50 -22.63
N PRO A 201 -8.37 -4.26 -22.43
CA PRO A 201 -7.32 -4.02 -21.44
C PRO A 201 -7.78 -4.35 -20.02
N MET A 202 -7.08 -5.26 -19.35
CA MET A 202 -7.33 -5.69 -17.97
C MET A 202 -6.69 -4.76 -16.93
N GLY A 203 -5.68 -3.97 -17.33
CA GLY A 203 -5.01 -3.02 -16.45
C GLY A 203 -3.97 -2.17 -17.16
N ASN A 204 -3.39 -1.21 -16.44
CA ASN A 204 -2.30 -0.37 -16.94
C ASN A 204 -1.41 0.13 -15.79
N GLY A 205 -0.28 0.74 -16.12
CA GLY A 205 0.54 1.53 -15.21
C GLY A 205 -0.01 2.93 -15.00
N VAL A 206 0.16 3.47 -13.78
CA VAL A 206 -0.04 4.89 -13.48
C VAL A 206 1.18 5.40 -12.72
N LYS A 207 1.96 6.26 -13.36
CA LYS A 207 3.15 6.88 -12.75
C LYS A 207 2.73 7.80 -11.62
N GLY A 208 3.56 7.84 -10.58
CA GLY A 208 3.46 8.81 -9.50
C GLY A 208 4.84 9.25 -9.06
N GLN A 209 4.95 10.55 -8.82
CA GLN A 209 6.14 11.22 -8.33
C GLN A 209 5.90 11.67 -6.88
N ALA A 210 6.94 11.60 -6.06
CA ALA A 210 6.91 11.95 -4.64
C ALA A 210 8.26 12.57 -4.23
N ALA A 211 8.27 13.28 -3.11
CA ALA A 211 9.48 13.86 -2.52
C ALA A 211 9.64 13.37 -1.07
N LEU A 212 10.89 13.16 -0.66
CA LEU A 212 11.28 12.83 0.70
C LEU A 212 11.98 14.03 1.32
N PHE A 213 11.48 14.48 2.45
CA PHE A 213 11.99 15.62 3.19
C PHE A 213 12.79 15.16 4.41
N ASP A 214 13.86 15.91 4.71
CA ASP A 214 14.60 15.84 5.97
C ASP A 214 13.84 16.63 7.02
N TYR A 215 12.92 15.96 7.71
CA TYR A 215 12.09 16.57 8.74
C TYR A 215 11.62 15.52 9.72
N ASP A 216 12.11 15.59 10.96
CA ASP A 216 11.66 14.70 12.02
C ASP A 216 10.40 15.26 12.68
N ALA A 217 9.26 14.69 12.31
CA ALA A 217 7.97 15.03 12.90
C ALA A 217 7.67 14.23 14.19
N GLY A 218 8.53 13.28 14.57
CA GLY A 218 8.28 12.31 15.62
C GLY A 218 7.11 11.37 15.30
N ASP A 219 6.53 10.78 16.35
CA ASP A 219 5.35 9.91 16.24
C ASP A 219 4.07 10.73 16.16
N CYS A 220 3.76 11.19 14.95
CA CYS A 220 2.55 11.94 14.65
C CYS A 220 1.68 11.26 13.57
N PRO A 221 0.37 11.57 13.52
CA PRO A 221 -0.53 11.06 12.49
C PRO A 221 -0.08 11.49 11.09
N GLN A 222 -0.39 10.68 10.07
CA GLN A 222 -0.24 11.11 8.68
C GLN A 222 -1.20 12.27 8.37
N LEU A 223 -0.86 13.12 7.41
CA LEU A 223 -1.73 14.22 6.99
C LEU A 223 -2.28 13.94 5.59
N PHE A 224 -3.54 14.34 5.37
CA PHE A 224 -4.15 14.28 4.05
C PHE A 224 -4.94 15.55 3.76
N ALA A 225 -4.47 16.31 2.78
CA ALA A 225 -5.10 17.55 2.32
C ALA A 225 -4.89 17.70 0.82
N ASP A 226 -5.90 18.20 0.10
CA ASP A 226 -5.81 18.45 -1.36
C ASP A 226 -5.27 17.24 -2.18
N ALA A 227 -5.78 16.05 -1.85
CA ALA A 227 -5.35 14.77 -2.42
C ALA A 227 -3.85 14.43 -2.26
N LEU A 228 -3.12 15.16 -1.41
CA LEU A 228 -1.74 14.89 -1.02
C LEU A 228 -1.72 14.08 0.27
N HIS A 229 -0.84 13.09 0.29
CA HIS A 229 -0.43 12.38 1.50
C HIS A 229 0.89 12.94 1.99
N ILE A 230 0.94 13.25 3.29
CA ILE A 230 2.16 13.60 4.00
C ILE A 230 2.34 12.59 5.11
N VAL A 231 3.41 11.82 5.01
CA VAL A 231 3.60 10.65 5.84
C VAL A 231 4.92 10.77 6.60
N PRO A 232 4.87 10.95 7.93
CA PRO A 232 6.05 10.89 8.76
C PRO A 232 6.51 9.44 8.90
N HIS A 233 7.81 9.22 8.74
CA HIS A 233 8.44 7.92 8.88
C HIS A 233 9.15 7.80 10.23
N ALA A 234 9.28 6.56 10.69
CA ALA A 234 9.99 6.23 11.94
C ALA A 234 11.48 6.59 11.94
N ASP A 235 12.05 6.94 10.77
CA ASP A 235 13.47 7.29 10.62
C ASP A 235 13.72 8.79 10.54
N GLY A 236 12.73 9.61 10.91
CA GLY A 236 12.84 11.07 10.93
C GLY A 236 12.70 11.72 9.56
N THR A 237 12.22 10.99 8.53
CA THR A 237 11.91 11.57 7.23
C THR A 237 10.41 11.78 7.05
N VAL A 238 10.01 12.71 6.18
CA VAL A 238 8.61 12.90 5.78
C VAL A 238 8.48 12.74 4.28
N ALA A 239 7.61 11.82 3.83
CA ALA A 239 7.30 11.69 2.42
C ALA A 239 6.04 12.48 2.03
N VAL A 240 6.12 13.17 0.90
CA VAL A 240 5.00 13.88 0.28
C VAL A 240 4.71 13.26 -1.07
N GLY A 241 3.44 12.92 -1.32
CA GLY A 241 3.06 12.49 -2.65
C GLY A 241 1.54 12.36 -2.85
N SER A 242 1.10 12.18 -4.08
CA SER A 242 1.92 12.05 -5.29
C SER A 242 1.16 12.52 -6.52
N THR A 243 1.88 12.76 -7.61
CA THR A 243 1.24 12.85 -8.93
C THR A 243 0.51 11.54 -9.30
N SER A 244 -0.32 11.62 -10.34
CA SER A 244 -1.06 10.48 -10.88
C SER A 244 -1.17 10.60 -12.40
N GLU A 245 -0.20 10.02 -13.09
CA GLU A 245 0.02 10.20 -14.53
C GLU A 245 -0.31 8.92 -15.30
N ARG A 246 -1.22 9.00 -16.27
CA ARG A 246 -1.57 7.87 -17.15
C ARG A 246 -0.63 7.75 -18.34
N ASP A 247 -0.13 8.88 -18.80
CA ASP A 247 0.79 9.01 -19.92
C ASP A 247 2.10 9.55 -19.35
N PHE A 248 3.21 8.89 -19.66
CA PHE A 248 4.54 9.26 -19.19
C PHE A 248 5.60 8.74 -20.16
N ALA A 249 6.66 9.52 -20.39
CA ALA A 249 7.76 9.13 -21.28
C ALA A 249 8.77 8.20 -20.60
N SER A 250 9.05 8.42 -19.31
CA SER A 250 9.91 7.55 -18.48
C SER A 250 9.18 7.19 -17.17
N PRO A 251 9.29 5.93 -16.72
CA PRO A 251 8.62 5.43 -15.52
C PRO A 251 9.25 5.91 -14.21
N ASP A 252 10.51 6.33 -14.25
CA ASP A 252 11.42 6.51 -13.11
C ASP A 252 12.02 7.91 -12.99
N SER A 253 11.79 8.79 -13.96
CA SER A 253 12.19 10.20 -13.89
C SER A 253 11.14 11.09 -13.21
N THR A 254 11.58 12.21 -12.64
CA THR A 254 10.69 13.28 -12.19
C THR A 254 10.73 14.48 -13.13
N ASP A 255 9.68 15.30 -13.10
CA ASP A 255 9.57 16.54 -13.88
C ASP A 255 8.85 17.64 -13.06
N GLY A 256 8.48 18.74 -13.72
CA GLY A 256 7.82 19.88 -13.07
C GLY A 256 6.48 19.56 -12.40
N ALA A 257 5.86 18.40 -12.69
CA ALA A 257 4.67 17.98 -11.97
C ALA A 257 4.96 17.67 -10.49
N LEU A 258 6.19 17.25 -10.16
CA LEU A 258 6.61 17.07 -8.77
C LEU A 258 6.80 18.41 -8.05
N ASP A 259 7.27 19.44 -8.75
CA ASP A 259 7.45 20.76 -8.15
C ASP A 259 6.10 21.37 -7.73
N ASP A 260 5.01 21.15 -8.48
CA ASP A 260 3.65 21.50 -8.06
C ASP A 260 3.21 20.76 -6.77
N VAL A 261 3.48 19.45 -6.70
CA VAL A 261 3.18 18.64 -5.50
C VAL A 261 3.92 19.16 -4.28
N ILE A 262 5.21 19.47 -4.42
CA ILE A 262 6.03 20.05 -3.35
C ILE A 262 5.47 21.40 -2.93
N PHE A 263 5.19 22.29 -3.89
CA PHE A 263 4.67 23.63 -3.62
C PHE A 263 3.35 23.56 -2.84
N ARG A 264 2.38 22.76 -3.31
CA ARG A 264 1.08 22.60 -2.64
C ARG A 264 1.22 22.01 -1.24
N ALA A 265 2.14 21.06 -1.04
CA ALA A 265 2.42 20.52 0.29
C ALA A 265 2.99 21.59 1.24
N GLN A 266 3.93 22.41 0.78
CA GLN A 266 4.51 23.49 1.59
C GLN A 266 3.52 24.62 1.91
N GLN A 267 2.50 24.84 1.06
CA GLN A 267 1.39 25.73 1.35
C GLN A 267 0.47 25.15 2.43
N ALA A 268 0.03 23.90 2.26
CA ALA A 268 -0.89 23.25 3.19
C ALA A 268 -0.24 22.93 4.55
N PHE A 269 1.09 22.74 4.58
CA PHE A 269 1.85 22.30 5.75
C PHE A 269 3.11 23.16 5.92
N PRO A 270 2.99 24.31 6.60
CA PRO A 270 4.07 25.28 6.73
C PRO A 270 5.37 24.73 7.30
N VAL A 271 5.29 23.68 8.12
CA VAL A 271 6.45 23.01 8.73
C VAL A 271 7.42 22.42 7.71
N LEU A 272 6.99 22.18 6.47
CA LEU A 272 7.83 21.63 5.40
C LEU A 272 8.47 22.69 4.48
N ARG A 273 8.19 23.99 4.68
CA ARG A 273 8.69 25.05 3.76
C ARG A 273 10.21 25.12 3.70
N ASP A 274 10.85 25.02 4.86
CA ASP A 274 12.31 25.15 4.99
C ASP A 274 13.00 23.78 5.13
N ALA A 275 12.23 22.69 5.07
CA ALA A 275 12.77 21.33 5.16
C ALA A 275 13.53 20.95 3.87
N PRO A 276 14.79 20.51 3.96
CA PRO A 276 15.53 20.02 2.80
C PRO A 276 14.85 18.83 2.13
N ILE A 277 14.90 18.77 0.79
CA ILE A 277 14.46 17.60 0.04
C ILE A 277 15.66 16.66 -0.11
N LEU A 278 15.57 15.48 0.51
CA LEU A 278 16.57 14.42 0.41
C LEU A 278 16.48 13.66 -0.90
N GLU A 279 15.25 13.44 -1.38
CA GLU A 279 15.02 12.63 -2.56
C GLU A 279 13.80 13.09 -3.35
N ARG A 280 13.91 13.02 -4.68
CA ARG A 280 12.79 13.04 -5.61
C ARG A 280 12.65 11.66 -6.22
N TRP A 281 11.47 11.06 -6.13
CA TRP A 281 11.21 9.68 -6.52
C TRP A 281 10.07 9.60 -7.53
N ALA A 282 10.17 8.68 -8.50
CA ALA A 282 9.06 8.30 -9.36
C ALA A 282 8.96 6.78 -9.51
N GLY A 283 7.72 6.30 -9.73
CA GLY A 283 7.47 4.90 -10.06
C GLY A 283 6.06 4.65 -10.56
N VAL A 284 5.85 3.49 -11.19
CA VAL A 284 4.60 3.15 -11.89
C VAL A 284 3.78 2.14 -11.10
N ARG A 285 2.57 2.55 -10.70
CA ARG A 285 1.66 1.72 -9.90
C ARG A 285 0.82 0.81 -10.80
N PRO A 286 0.72 -0.50 -10.49
CA PRO A 286 -0.16 -1.40 -11.23
C PRO A 286 -1.62 -1.08 -10.90
N ARG A 287 -2.39 -0.65 -11.90
CA ARG A 287 -3.80 -0.33 -11.75
C ARG A 287 -4.64 -1.28 -12.62
N SER A 288 -5.34 -2.21 -11.98
CA SER A 288 -6.37 -3.00 -12.64
C SER A 288 -7.47 -2.11 -13.23
N ARG A 289 -8.19 -2.63 -14.22
CA ARG A 289 -9.35 -1.98 -14.82
C ARG A 289 -10.45 -1.72 -13.78
N SER A 290 -10.73 -2.71 -12.92
CA SER A 290 -11.73 -2.64 -11.84
C SER A 290 -11.36 -1.64 -10.72
N ARG A 291 -10.09 -1.23 -10.62
CA ARG A 291 -9.50 -0.45 -9.50
C ARG A 291 -9.43 -1.23 -8.18
N ALA A 292 -9.80 -2.50 -8.16
CA ALA A 292 -9.57 -3.41 -7.05
C ALA A 292 -8.40 -4.34 -7.37
N PRO A 293 -7.66 -4.84 -6.36
CA PRO A 293 -6.65 -5.87 -6.61
C PRO A 293 -7.24 -7.05 -7.39
N MET A 294 -6.45 -7.64 -8.28
CA MET A 294 -6.76 -8.85 -9.03
C MET A 294 -6.12 -10.03 -8.33
N LEU A 295 -6.93 -10.90 -7.74
CA LEU A 295 -6.52 -12.02 -6.90
C LEU A 295 -7.22 -13.30 -7.37
N GLY A 296 -6.50 -14.43 -7.39
CA GLY A 296 -7.09 -15.75 -7.65
C GLY A 296 -6.35 -16.53 -8.72
N GLN A 297 -7.07 -17.34 -9.50
CA GLN A 297 -6.52 -18.08 -10.65
C GLN A 297 -6.02 -17.11 -11.73
N HIS A 298 -4.94 -17.45 -12.41
CA HIS A 298 -4.42 -16.63 -13.49
C HIS A 298 -5.34 -16.76 -14.73
N PRO A 299 -5.86 -15.65 -15.30
CA PRO A 299 -6.91 -15.71 -16.35
C PRO A 299 -6.46 -16.34 -17.66
N GLN A 300 -5.14 -16.46 -17.89
CA GLN A 300 -4.55 -16.94 -19.14
C GLN A 300 -3.57 -18.11 -18.94
N ARG A 301 -3.37 -18.59 -17.70
CA ARG A 301 -2.39 -19.63 -17.38
C ARG A 301 -3.04 -20.65 -16.45
N ALA A 302 -3.41 -21.80 -16.98
CA ALA A 302 -4.15 -22.81 -16.25
C ALA A 302 -3.33 -23.38 -15.07
N GLY A 303 -3.92 -23.41 -13.88
CA GLY A 303 -3.28 -23.93 -12.67
C GLY A 303 -2.32 -22.97 -11.97
N GLU A 304 -2.15 -21.75 -12.49
CA GLU A 304 -1.34 -20.69 -11.88
C GLU A 304 -2.24 -19.63 -11.23
N PHE A 305 -1.64 -18.75 -10.42
CA PHE A 305 -2.34 -17.73 -9.63
C PHE A 305 -1.86 -16.32 -9.97
N ILE A 306 -2.65 -15.31 -9.64
CA ILE A 306 -2.31 -13.90 -9.77
C ILE A 306 -2.64 -13.13 -8.50
N ALA A 307 -1.78 -12.17 -8.15
CA ALA A 307 -2.01 -11.15 -7.13
C ALA A 307 -1.42 -9.82 -7.60
N ASN A 308 -2.22 -8.99 -8.27
CA ASN A 308 -1.74 -7.77 -8.94
C ASN A 308 -2.75 -6.61 -8.86
N GLY A 309 -2.45 -5.45 -9.44
CA GLY A 309 -3.41 -4.35 -9.60
C GLY A 309 -3.75 -3.57 -8.32
N GLY A 310 -2.94 -3.65 -7.26
CA GLY A 310 -3.18 -3.01 -5.97
C GLY A 310 -3.17 -1.47 -5.97
N PHE A 311 -2.72 -0.85 -7.06
CA PHE A 311 -2.70 0.59 -7.29
C PHE A 311 -2.14 1.41 -6.09
N LYS A 312 -2.99 2.20 -5.42
CA LYS A 312 -2.61 3.09 -4.31
C LYS A 312 -2.72 2.42 -2.93
N ILE A 313 -3.30 1.23 -2.84
CA ILE A 313 -3.69 0.60 -1.55
C ILE A 313 -2.94 -0.69 -1.26
N GLY A 314 -1.93 -1.05 -2.08
CA GLY A 314 -1.22 -2.33 -2.01
C GLY A 314 -0.72 -2.68 -0.61
N PHE A 315 0.03 -1.78 0.04
CA PHE A 315 0.53 -2.01 1.41
C PHE A 315 -0.58 -2.17 2.45
N GLY A 316 -1.63 -1.35 2.37
CA GLY A 316 -2.76 -1.44 3.30
C GLY A 316 -3.57 -2.73 3.16
N MET A 317 -3.56 -3.35 1.97
CA MET A 317 -4.27 -4.62 1.70
C MET A 317 -3.38 -5.86 1.83
N ALA A 318 -2.06 -5.69 1.93
CA ALA A 318 -1.11 -6.80 1.82
C ALA A 318 -1.29 -7.90 2.88
N PRO A 319 -1.56 -7.61 4.17
CA PRO A 319 -1.82 -8.64 5.18
C PRO A 319 -3.00 -9.57 4.82
N LYS A 320 -4.15 -8.99 4.45
CA LYS A 320 -5.33 -9.80 4.11
C LYS A 320 -5.20 -10.48 2.76
N VAL A 321 -4.59 -9.82 1.76
CA VAL A 321 -4.25 -10.43 0.46
C VAL A 321 -3.38 -11.67 0.67
N ALA A 322 -2.34 -11.56 1.49
CA ALA A 322 -1.45 -12.67 1.79
C ALA A 322 -2.18 -13.84 2.45
N GLN A 323 -3.08 -13.55 3.40
CA GLN A 323 -3.89 -14.58 4.06
C GLN A 323 -4.76 -15.34 3.05
N VAL A 324 -5.59 -14.64 2.28
CA VAL A 324 -6.55 -15.31 1.37
C VAL A 324 -5.86 -16.00 0.20
N MET A 325 -4.74 -15.46 -0.28
CA MET A 325 -3.95 -16.13 -1.32
C MET A 325 -3.25 -17.37 -0.78
N ALA A 326 -2.74 -17.36 0.45
CA ALA A 326 -2.18 -18.56 1.06
C ALA A 326 -3.26 -19.63 1.32
N ASP A 327 -4.46 -19.23 1.78
CA ASP A 327 -5.62 -20.13 1.94
C ASP A 327 -5.99 -20.81 0.60
N LEU A 328 -6.08 -20.02 -0.48
CA LEU A 328 -6.39 -20.53 -1.81
C LEU A 328 -5.27 -21.43 -2.35
N ILE A 329 -4.03 -20.94 -2.34
CA ILE A 329 -2.89 -21.60 -2.97
C ILE A 329 -2.56 -22.90 -2.26
N LEU A 330 -2.50 -22.93 -0.92
CA LEU A 330 -2.05 -24.11 -0.19
C LEU A 330 -3.17 -25.11 0.08
N GLU A 331 -4.37 -24.62 0.38
CA GLU A 331 -5.45 -25.41 0.97
C GLU A 331 -6.70 -25.46 0.10
N GLY A 332 -6.74 -24.74 -1.02
CA GLY A 332 -7.92 -24.65 -1.89
C GLY A 332 -9.11 -23.93 -1.25
N ARG A 333 -8.90 -23.22 -0.14
CA ARG A 333 -9.96 -22.46 0.56
C ARG A 333 -10.06 -21.06 -0.06
N ASP A 334 -11.07 -20.87 -0.91
CA ASP A 334 -11.30 -19.59 -1.58
C ASP A 334 -12.19 -18.67 -0.73
N ALA A 335 -11.60 -17.59 -0.23
CA ALA A 335 -12.28 -16.49 0.47
C ALA A 335 -12.10 -15.14 -0.24
N ILE A 336 -11.76 -15.16 -1.54
CA ILE A 336 -11.53 -13.95 -2.34
C ILE A 336 -12.88 -13.34 -2.75
N PRO A 337 -13.13 -12.05 -2.46
CA PRO A 337 -14.35 -11.37 -2.89
C PRO A 337 -14.51 -11.36 -4.42
N GLU A 338 -15.75 -11.46 -4.91
CA GLU A 338 -16.09 -11.47 -6.33
C GLU A 338 -15.43 -10.30 -7.09
N GLY A 339 -15.49 -9.09 -6.51
CA GLY A 339 -14.94 -7.88 -7.12
C GLY A 339 -13.41 -7.85 -7.23
N PHE A 340 -12.69 -8.80 -6.63
CA PHE A 340 -11.23 -8.92 -6.71
C PHE A 340 -10.80 -10.01 -7.69
N ARG A 341 -11.73 -10.81 -8.21
CA ARG A 341 -11.39 -11.86 -9.17
C ARG A 341 -10.95 -11.24 -10.51
N PRO A 342 -10.08 -11.92 -11.30
CA PRO A 342 -9.67 -11.43 -12.62
C PRO A 342 -10.83 -11.12 -13.55
N GLU A 343 -11.93 -11.86 -13.46
CA GLU A 343 -13.15 -11.70 -14.26
C GLU A 343 -13.79 -10.33 -14.07
N ALA A 344 -13.64 -9.70 -12.89
CA ALA A 344 -14.10 -8.34 -12.66
C ALA A 344 -13.32 -7.27 -13.47
N SER A 345 -12.20 -7.66 -14.10
CA SER A 345 -11.38 -6.82 -14.97
C SER A 345 -11.34 -7.27 -16.44
N LEU A 346 -12.10 -8.31 -16.81
CA LEU A 346 -12.27 -8.75 -18.21
C LEU A 346 -13.28 -7.85 -18.97
#